data_AF-A0A1W9SYS6-F1
#
_entry.id   AF-A0A1W9SYS6-F1
#
_cell.length_a   1.000
_cell.length_b   1.000
_cell.length_c   1.000
_cell.angle_alpha   90.00
_cell.angle_beta   90.00
_cell.angle_gamma   90.00
#
_symmetry.space_group_name_H-M   'P 1'
#
loop_
_entity.id
_entity.type
_entity.pdbx_description
1 polymer ?
#
loop_
_entity_poly.entity_id
_entity_poly.type
_entity_poly.pdbx_seq_one_letter_code
_entity_poly.pdbx_strand_id
1 'polypeptide(L)'
;MGDGGLGIGGAHVLSTCRRNVGLTLLVLNNFNYGMTGGQCSSTTPPEAQVGSGFLNRLEKPIDICQVAGTAGAGYVARLSTYQKDLPEQIEAAIRFDGFSLIDIWGLEPMPEPEHIEVRFTPMQTERQEVVILGSAGQRIVTAGEILCLAGITAGLHACQKNDYPITVLRGHSVSELILSKEDIGYPGIENPSVVIALAHEGVNRRRSMFGHLPKETLLIKAKGIDLPDCDNDVIEIDFKAHRIKPQDLALASLALMALQNKVLSVEMLKAALGIRFKASVLEGSLALVEMVDSINMA
;
A
#
# COMPACT_ATOMS: atom_id res chain seq x y z
N MET A 1 -18.51 -11.65 8.59
CA MET A 1 -18.25 -11.16 9.97
C MET A 1 -16.78 -11.38 10.27
N GLY A 2 -16.07 -10.45 10.91
CA GLY A 2 -14.71 -10.71 11.39
C GLY A 2 -14.70 -11.46 12.72
N ASP A 3 -13.58 -12.07 13.09
CA ASP A 3 -13.36 -12.69 14.40
C ASP A 3 -13.50 -11.70 15.58
N GLY A 4 -13.13 -10.43 15.39
CA GLY A 4 -13.39 -9.39 16.37
C GLY A 4 -14.90 -9.15 16.62
N GLY A 5 -15.70 -9.29 15.55
CA GLY A 5 -17.15 -9.29 15.69
C GLY A 5 -17.65 -10.50 16.48
N LEU A 6 -16.96 -11.64 16.37
CA LEU A 6 -17.34 -12.87 17.08
C LEU A 6 -17.16 -12.71 18.59
N GLY A 7 -16.07 -12.09 19.02
CA GLY A 7 -15.85 -11.78 20.44
C GLY A 7 -16.95 -10.89 21.01
N ILE A 8 -17.29 -9.81 20.31
CA ILE A 8 -18.27 -8.81 20.78
C ILE A 8 -19.71 -9.34 20.68
N GLY A 9 -20.03 -10.04 19.59
CA GLY A 9 -21.38 -10.46 19.22
C GLY A 9 -21.70 -11.94 19.43
N GLY A 10 -20.83 -12.70 20.10
CA GLY A 10 -20.91 -14.16 20.19
C GLY A 10 -22.24 -14.71 20.72
N ALA A 11 -22.89 -13.99 21.65
CA ALA A 11 -24.21 -14.37 22.16
C ALA A 11 -25.31 -14.41 21.07
N HIS A 12 -25.21 -13.53 20.07
CA HIS A 12 -26.11 -13.55 18.92
C HIS A 12 -25.85 -14.78 18.05
N VAL A 13 -24.60 -15.14 17.83
CA VAL A 13 -24.23 -16.36 17.06
C VAL A 13 -24.81 -17.60 17.74
N LEU A 14 -24.65 -17.73 19.06
CA LEU A 14 -25.25 -18.82 19.85
C LEU A 14 -26.77 -18.88 19.71
N SER A 15 -27.43 -17.71 19.78
CA SER A 15 -28.88 -17.62 19.65
C SER A 15 -29.36 -18.03 18.25
N THR A 16 -28.62 -17.67 17.21
CA THR A 16 -28.93 -18.05 15.82
C THR A 16 -28.75 -19.55 15.59
N CYS A 17 -27.68 -20.16 16.14
CA CYS A 17 -27.47 -21.61 16.11
C CYS A 17 -28.70 -22.35 16.66
N ARG A 18 -29.15 -21.97 17.85
CA ARG A 18 -30.30 -22.60 18.53
C ARG A 18 -31.63 -22.43 17.80
N ARG A 19 -31.78 -21.33 17.04
CA ARG A 19 -32.99 -21.05 16.26
C ARG A 19 -32.97 -21.70 14.87
N ASN A 20 -31.83 -22.22 14.44
CA ASN A 20 -31.61 -22.77 13.10
C ASN A 20 -32.15 -21.84 11.98
N VAL A 21 -31.88 -20.53 12.11
CA VAL A 21 -32.34 -19.53 11.12
C VAL A 21 -31.66 -19.82 9.77
N GLY A 22 -32.43 -19.83 8.67
CA GLY A 22 -31.94 -20.00 7.30
C GLY A 22 -31.00 -18.87 6.86
N LEU A 23 -29.78 -18.88 7.39
CA LEU A 23 -28.75 -17.86 7.20
C LEU A 23 -27.39 -18.53 7.22
N THR A 24 -26.53 -18.11 6.30
CA THR A 24 -25.12 -18.51 6.23
C THR A 24 -24.24 -17.43 6.83
N LEU A 25 -23.55 -17.76 7.92
CA LEU A 25 -22.57 -16.88 8.54
C LEU A 25 -21.15 -17.25 8.11
N LEU A 26 -20.52 -16.36 7.35
CA LEU A 26 -19.09 -16.45 7.05
C LEU A 26 -18.31 -15.65 8.10
N VAL A 27 -17.47 -16.33 8.88
CA VAL A 27 -16.51 -15.74 9.81
C VAL A 27 -15.16 -15.65 9.10
N LEU A 28 -14.73 -14.45 8.76
CA LEU A 28 -13.41 -14.17 8.19
C LEU A 28 -12.44 -14.00 9.36
N ASN A 29 -11.66 -15.05 9.61
CA ASN A 29 -10.82 -15.17 10.79
C ASN A 29 -9.35 -14.93 10.43
N ASN A 30 -8.86 -13.77 10.82
CA ASN A 30 -7.46 -13.36 10.72
C ASN A 30 -6.77 -13.35 12.10
N PHE A 31 -7.45 -13.84 13.14
CA PHE A 31 -6.94 -14.02 14.51
C PHE A 31 -6.47 -12.72 15.18
N ASN A 32 -6.96 -11.55 14.75
CA ASN A 32 -6.66 -10.27 15.37
C ASN A 32 -7.70 -9.19 15.06
N TYR A 33 -7.74 -8.13 15.87
CA TYR A 33 -8.43 -6.89 15.51
C TYR A 33 -7.56 -6.09 14.53
N GLY A 34 -7.67 -6.40 13.24
CA GLY A 34 -6.82 -5.81 12.20
C GLY A 34 -6.86 -4.27 12.14
N MET A 35 -8.02 -3.66 12.39
CA MET A 35 -8.17 -2.19 12.37
C MET A 35 -7.70 -1.47 13.65
N THR A 36 -7.37 -2.20 14.73
CA THR A 36 -6.93 -1.61 16.00
C THR A 36 -5.42 -1.75 16.24
N GLY A 37 -4.65 -1.87 15.16
CA GLY A 37 -3.21 -2.10 15.23
C GLY A 37 -2.83 -3.55 15.57
N GLY A 38 -3.69 -4.52 15.22
CA GLY A 38 -3.39 -5.95 15.36
C GLY A 38 -3.44 -6.45 16.80
N GLN A 39 -4.36 -5.94 17.62
CA GLN A 39 -4.62 -6.46 18.97
C GLN A 39 -5.23 -7.87 18.92
N CYS A 40 -5.11 -8.65 19.99
CA CYS A 40 -5.72 -9.97 20.09
C CYS A 40 -7.26 -9.93 20.01
N SER A 41 -7.85 -10.80 19.22
CA SER A 41 -9.28 -11.12 19.19
C SER A 41 -9.60 -12.30 20.10
N SER A 42 -10.89 -12.67 20.19
CA SER A 42 -11.34 -13.82 20.97
C SER A 42 -10.92 -15.17 20.37
N THR A 43 -10.41 -15.21 19.14
CA THR A 43 -9.93 -16.43 18.48
C THR A 43 -8.40 -16.53 18.48
N THR A 44 -7.67 -15.48 18.88
CA THR A 44 -6.20 -15.41 18.83
C THR A 44 -5.54 -16.53 19.64
N PRO A 45 -4.65 -17.35 19.03
CA PRO A 45 -3.89 -18.37 19.76
C PRO A 45 -2.97 -17.75 20.83
N PRO A 46 -2.76 -18.41 21.99
CA PRO A 46 -1.88 -17.91 23.06
C PRO A 46 -0.41 -17.70 22.62
N GLU A 47 0.06 -18.50 21.67
CA GLU A 47 1.38 -18.46 21.08
C GLU A 47 1.56 -17.35 20.03
N ALA A 48 0.47 -16.74 19.56
CA ALA A 48 0.53 -15.67 18.57
C ALA A 48 1.18 -14.41 19.15
N GLN A 49 1.95 -13.72 18.31
CA GLN A 49 2.49 -12.39 18.60
C GLN A 49 1.53 -11.34 18.03
N VAL A 50 1.05 -10.45 18.89
CA VAL A 50 0.02 -9.44 18.59
C VAL A 50 0.33 -8.15 19.32
N GLY A 51 -0.19 -7.02 18.84
CA GLY A 51 0.10 -5.69 19.39
C GLY A 51 -0.37 -5.51 20.84
N SER A 52 -1.24 -6.38 21.33
CA SER A 52 -1.76 -6.40 22.71
C SER A 52 -0.84 -7.11 23.72
N GLY A 53 0.34 -7.58 23.32
CA GLY A 53 1.31 -8.19 24.23
C GLY A 53 0.82 -9.52 24.80
N PHE A 54 0.65 -9.62 26.12
CA PHE A 54 0.30 -10.88 26.80
C PHE A 54 -1.21 -11.17 26.86
N LEU A 55 -2.07 -10.25 26.39
CA LEU A 55 -3.52 -10.34 26.62
C LEU A 55 -4.15 -11.60 25.99
N ASN A 56 -3.65 -12.10 24.87
CA ASN A 56 -4.10 -13.37 24.26
C ASN A 56 -3.74 -14.61 25.10
N ARG A 57 -2.90 -14.48 26.14
CA ARG A 57 -2.52 -15.58 27.03
C ARG A 57 -3.40 -15.67 28.27
N LEU A 58 -4.26 -14.68 28.50
CA LEU A 58 -5.15 -14.62 29.67
C LEU A 58 -6.37 -15.53 29.52
N GLU A 59 -6.89 -15.66 28.31
CA GLU A 59 -8.13 -16.37 28.01
C GLU A 59 -7.86 -17.48 26.99
N LYS A 60 -8.69 -18.53 27.01
CA LYS A 60 -8.63 -19.57 25.98
C LYS A 60 -9.30 -19.05 24.70
N PRO A 61 -8.69 -19.27 23.53
CA PRO A 61 -9.31 -18.87 22.27
C PRO A 61 -10.63 -19.61 22.04
N ILE A 62 -11.60 -18.92 21.47
CA ILE A 62 -12.88 -19.48 21.06
C ILE A 62 -12.69 -20.26 19.76
N ASP A 63 -12.91 -21.58 19.80
CA ASP A 63 -13.14 -22.37 18.59
C ASP A 63 -14.61 -22.22 18.18
N ILE A 64 -14.87 -21.34 17.20
CA ILE A 64 -16.24 -21.04 16.80
C ILE A 64 -16.96 -22.23 16.15
N CYS A 65 -16.24 -23.12 15.47
CA CYS A 65 -16.86 -24.30 14.87
C CYS A 65 -17.35 -25.24 15.97
N GLN A 66 -16.52 -25.49 16.98
CA GLN A 66 -16.90 -26.32 18.11
C GLN A 66 -18.07 -25.70 18.89
N VAL A 67 -18.02 -24.39 19.14
CA VAL A 67 -19.08 -23.66 19.84
C VAL A 67 -20.40 -23.70 19.07
N ALA A 68 -20.38 -23.42 17.77
CA ALA A 68 -21.58 -23.43 16.93
C ALA A 68 -22.21 -24.82 16.81
N GLY A 69 -21.38 -25.85 16.59
CA GLY A 69 -21.85 -27.23 16.54
C GLY A 69 -22.49 -27.66 17.86
N THR A 70 -21.86 -27.32 19.00
CA THR A 70 -22.40 -27.61 20.34
C THR A 70 -23.69 -26.82 20.62
N ALA A 71 -23.80 -25.60 20.08
CA ALA A 71 -24.98 -24.75 20.21
C ALA A 71 -26.15 -25.18 19.30
N GLY A 72 -25.96 -26.20 18.43
CA GLY A 72 -27.01 -26.78 17.59
C GLY A 72 -27.03 -26.30 16.14
N ALA A 73 -25.95 -25.71 15.63
CA ALA A 73 -25.86 -25.38 14.20
C ALA A 73 -25.90 -26.66 13.35
N GLY A 74 -26.74 -26.67 12.32
CA GLY A 74 -26.93 -27.84 11.45
C GLY A 74 -25.82 -28.03 10.40
N TYR A 75 -25.08 -26.96 10.09
CA TYR A 75 -23.93 -26.99 9.19
C TYR A 75 -22.80 -26.15 9.75
N VAL A 76 -21.61 -26.75 9.92
CA VAL A 76 -20.40 -26.07 10.39
C VAL A 76 -19.22 -26.54 9.57
N ALA A 77 -18.43 -25.60 9.05
CA ALA A 77 -17.19 -25.90 8.34
C ALA A 77 -16.07 -24.93 8.73
N ARG A 78 -14.83 -25.41 8.65
CA ARG A 78 -13.62 -24.59 8.76
C ARG A 78 -12.83 -24.72 7.45
N LEU A 79 -12.54 -23.61 6.80
CA LEU A 79 -11.94 -23.54 5.48
C LEU A 79 -10.76 -22.57 5.47
N SER A 80 -9.95 -22.64 4.42
CA SER A 80 -8.86 -21.70 4.17
C SER A 80 -9.16 -20.83 2.96
N THR A 81 -8.73 -19.56 2.96
CA THR A 81 -8.78 -18.70 1.77
C THR A 81 -8.00 -19.25 0.57
N TYR A 82 -7.08 -20.19 0.80
CA TYR A 82 -6.23 -20.80 -0.24
C TYR A 82 -6.78 -22.12 -0.79
N GLN A 83 -7.92 -22.58 -0.27
CA GLN A 83 -8.52 -23.83 -0.72
C GLN A 83 -9.12 -23.64 -2.12
N LYS A 84 -8.82 -24.55 -3.04
CA LYS A 84 -9.29 -24.45 -4.44
C LYS A 84 -10.79 -24.58 -4.57
N ASP A 85 -11.42 -25.38 -3.70
CA ASP A 85 -12.85 -25.65 -3.66
C ASP A 85 -13.63 -24.70 -2.73
N LEU A 86 -13.03 -23.60 -2.28
CA LEU A 86 -13.68 -22.64 -1.38
C LEU A 86 -15.02 -22.10 -1.93
N PRO A 87 -15.15 -21.73 -3.22
CA PRO A 87 -16.43 -21.29 -3.77
C PRO A 87 -17.53 -22.35 -3.67
N GLU A 88 -17.21 -23.61 -3.96
CA GLU A 88 -18.14 -24.75 -3.92
C GLU A 88 -18.59 -25.04 -2.47
N GLN A 89 -17.68 -24.95 -1.50
CA GLN A 89 -18.01 -25.12 -0.08
C GLN A 89 -18.93 -24.00 0.44
N ILE A 90 -18.67 -22.75 0.04
CA ILE A 90 -19.54 -21.61 0.36
C ILE A 90 -20.91 -21.81 -0.28
N GLU A 91 -20.97 -22.24 -1.55
CA GLU A 91 -22.24 -22.54 -2.22
C GLU A 91 -23.03 -23.62 -1.46
N ALA A 92 -22.36 -24.71 -1.05
CA ALA A 92 -22.99 -25.79 -0.28
C ALA A 92 -23.60 -25.28 1.03
N ALA A 93 -22.89 -24.41 1.76
CA ALA A 93 -23.41 -23.82 3.00
C ALA A 93 -24.58 -22.85 2.76
N ILE A 94 -24.60 -22.12 1.65
CA ILE A 94 -25.72 -21.24 1.27
C ILE A 94 -26.97 -22.05 0.90
N ARG A 95 -26.78 -23.21 0.27
CA ARG A 95 -27.88 -24.10 -0.12
C ARG A 95 -28.44 -24.93 1.05
N PHE A 96 -27.75 -24.95 2.19
CA PHE A 96 -28.20 -25.68 3.37
C PHE A 96 -29.50 -25.08 3.93
N ASP A 97 -30.50 -25.94 4.16
CA ASP A 97 -31.79 -25.53 4.75
C ASP A 97 -31.67 -25.40 6.28
N GLY A 98 -31.18 -24.24 6.72
CA GLY A 98 -30.99 -23.91 8.12
C GLY A 98 -29.82 -22.96 8.36
N PHE A 99 -29.38 -22.89 9.61
CA PHE A 99 -28.22 -22.08 9.96
C PHE A 99 -26.93 -22.81 9.59
N SER A 100 -26.10 -22.15 8.78
CA SER A 100 -24.77 -22.61 8.42
C SER A 100 -23.70 -21.62 8.88
N LEU A 101 -22.60 -22.13 9.42
CA LEU A 101 -21.44 -21.34 9.82
C LEU A 101 -20.18 -21.84 9.13
N ILE A 102 -19.43 -20.94 8.50
CA ILE A 102 -18.11 -21.23 7.96
C ILE A 102 -17.08 -20.32 8.64
N ASP A 103 -16.09 -20.92 9.30
CA ASP A 103 -14.88 -20.25 9.80
C ASP A 103 -13.80 -20.29 8.71
N ILE A 104 -13.51 -19.15 8.09
CA ILE A 104 -12.57 -19.02 6.96
C ILE A 104 -11.29 -18.38 7.45
N TRP A 105 -10.20 -19.15 7.43
CA TRP A 105 -8.88 -18.69 7.89
C TRP A 105 -8.11 -18.00 6.77
N GLY A 106 -7.68 -16.77 7.03
CA GLY A 106 -6.92 -15.93 6.09
C GLY A 106 -5.42 -15.85 6.35
N LEU A 107 -4.84 -16.83 7.06
CA LEU A 107 -3.41 -16.83 7.38
C LEU A 107 -2.59 -17.42 6.23
N GLU A 108 -1.79 -16.59 5.56
CA GLU A 108 -0.66 -17.04 4.75
C GLU A 108 0.53 -17.33 5.68
N PRO A 109 1.41 -18.30 5.35
CA PRO A 109 2.80 -18.22 5.82
C PRO A 109 3.34 -16.85 5.43
N MET A 110 3.77 -16.05 6.41
CA MET A 110 4.40 -14.77 6.11
C MET A 110 5.62 -15.07 5.23
N PRO A 111 5.66 -14.61 3.96
CA PRO A 111 6.84 -14.80 3.15
C PRO A 111 8.00 -14.11 3.86
N GLU A 112 9.20 -14.69 3.75
CA GLU A 112 10.38 -13.98 4.23
C GLU A 112 10.47 -12.63 3.51
N PRO A 113 10.76 -11.53 4.23
CA PRO A 113 10.95 -10.24 3.61
C PRO A 113 11.96 -10.36 2.47
N GLU A 114 11.59 -9.88 1.28
CA GLU A 114 12.51 -9.89 0.15
C GLU A 114 13.74 -9.05 0.50
N HIS A 115 14.92 -9.68 0.45
CA HIS A 115 16.17 -8.99 0.67
C HIS A 115 16.60 -8.28 -0.63
N ILE A 116 16.63 -6.95 -0.59
CA ILE A 116 17.16 -6.14 -1.69
C ILE A 116 18.64 -5.90 -1.45
N GLU A 117 19.46 -6.36 -2.39
CA GLU A 117 20.90 -6.17 -2.35
C GLU A 117 21.28 -4.69 -2.52
N VAL A 118 22.21 -4.22 -1.68
CA VAL A 118 22.81 -2.89 -1.81
C VAL A 118 23.82 -2.91 -2.95
N ARG A 119 23.58 -2.09 -3.97
CA ARG A 119 24.36 -2.02 -5.22
C ARG A 119 24.97 -0.64 -5.47
N PHE A 120 24.47 0.39 -4.80
CA PHE A 120 24.84 1.78 -5.03
C PHE A 120 25.17 2.51 -3.73
N THR A 121 25.71 3.72 -3.86
CA THR A 121 25.91 4.66 -2.74
C THR A 121 24.82 5.72 -2.79
N PRO A 122 24.27 6.17 -1.64
CA PRO A 122 23.27 7.24 -1.61
C PRO A 122 23.77 8.54 -2.25
N MET A 123 22.87 9.24 -2.96
CA MET A 123 23.16 10.59 -3.45
C MET A 123 23.36 11.58 -2.30
N GLN A 124 22.59 11.39 -1.23
CA GLN A 124 22.65 12.17 0.01
C GLN A 124 22.44 11.23 1.20
N THR A 125 23.06 11.55 2.33
CA THR A 125 22.93 10.79 3.58
C THR A 125 21.80 11.29 4.47
N GLU A 126 21.48 12.58 4.36
CA GLU A 126 20.40 13.23 5.09
C GLU A 126 19.02 12.74 4.64
N ARG A 127 18.04 12.85 5.53
CA ARG A 127 16.64 12.57 5.24
C ARG A 127 16.15 13.35 4.01
N GLN A 128 15.82 12.62 2.95
CA GLN A 128 15.23 13.15 1.72
C GLN A 128 13.75 12.90 1.71
N GLU A 129 12.98 13.92 1.35
CA GLU A 129 11.53 13.89 1.32
C GLU A 129 11.04 14.21 -0.09
N VAL A 130 10.27 13.30 -0.69
CA VAL A 130 9.73 13.45 -2.05
C VAL A 130 8.22 13.32 -2.03
N VAL A 131 7.53 14.23 -2.69
CA VAL A 131 6.06 14.20 -2.79
C VAL A 131 5.64 14.10 -4.25
N ILE A 132 4.82 13.11 -4.59
CA ILE A 132 4.25 12.93 -5.92
C ILE A 132 2.75 13.21 -5.86
N LEU A 133 2.30 14.21 -6.61
CA LEU A 133 0.94 14.76 -6.61
C LEU A 133 0.27 14.46 -7.94
N GLY A 134 -0.65 13.49 -7.96
CA GLY A 134 -1.38 13.12 -9.17
C GLY A 134 -2.83 12.77 -8.94
N SER A 135 -3.38 12.01 -9.88
CA SER A 135 -4.76 11.53 -9.94
C SER A 135 -4.80 10.01 -10.10
N ALA A 136 -5.96 9.44 -9.77
CA ALA A 136 -6.22 8.02 -9.98
C ALA A 136 -5.92 7.59 -11.43
N GLY A 137 -5.28 6.44 -11.60
CA GLY A 137 -4.87 5.91 -12.91
C GLY A 137 -3.51 6.38 -13.43
N GLN A 138 -2.86 7.37 -12.79
CA GLN A 138 -1.52 7.86 -13.18
C GLN A 138 -0.35 7.07 -12.58
N ARG A 139 -0.63 5.93 -11.91
CA ARG A 139 0.38 5.05 -11.27
C ARG A 139 1.29 5.76 -10.25
N ILE A 140 0.76 6.73 -9.52
CA ILE A 140 1.48 7.51 -8.50
C ILE A 140 2.04 6.62 -7.37
N VAL A 141 1.25 5.65 -6.90
CA VAL A 141 1.68 4.70 -5.87
C VAL A 141 2.83 3.82 -6.38
N THR A 142 2.74 3.33 -7.62
CA THR A 142 3.79 2.51 -8.24
C THR A 142 5.08 3.30 -8.45
N ALA A 143 4.98 4.57 -8.86
CA ALA A 143 6.15 5.44 -8.94
C ALA A 143 6.80 5.63 -7.56
N GLY A 144 5.99 5.83 -6.51
CA GLY A 144 6.49 5.88 -5.15
C GLY A 144 7.25 4.60 -4.75
N GLU A 145 6.68 3.44 -5.04
CA GLU A 145 7.30 2.14 -4.76
C GLU A 145 8.66 2.01 -5.48
N ILE A 146 8.73 2.39 -6.75
CA ILE A 146 9.98 2.39 -7.54
C ILE A 146 11.04 3.32 -6.90
N LEU A 147 10.64 4.50 -6.42
CA LEU A 147 11.55 5.42 -5.73
C LEU A 147 12.07 4.81 -4.42
N CYS A 148 11.21 4.17 -3.62
CA CYS A 148 11.64 3.45 -2.41
C CYS A 148 12.64 2.33 -2.74
N LEU A 149 12.31 1.49 -3.72
CA LEU A 149 13.21 0.42 -4.18
C LEU A 149 14.56 0.96 -4.62
N ALA A 150 14.58 2.09 -5.36
CA ALA A 150 15.81 2.75 -5.78
C ALA A 150 16.65 3.20 -4.57
N GLY A 151 16.02 3.82 -3.57
CA GLY A 151 16.70 4.17 -2.32
C GLY A 151 17.25 2.97 -1.55
N ILE A 152 16.49 1.88 -1.45
CA ILE A 152 16.92 0.64 -0.77
C ILE A 152 18.12 0.02 -1.50
N THR A 153 18.18 0.08 -2.83
CA THR A 153 19.37 -0.40 -3.59
C THR A 153 20.64 0.41 -3.29
N ALA A 154 20.52 1.60 -2.67
CA ALA A 154 21.64 2.37 -2.14
C ALA A 154 21.86 2.20 -0.62
N GLY A 155 21.16 1.27 0.02
CA GLY A 155 21.27 1.01 1.46
C GLY A 155 20.67 2.12 2.31
N LEU A 156 19.60 2.77 1.83
CA LEU A 156 18.78 3.71 2.59
C LEU A 156 17.53 3.01 3.15
N HIS A 157 17.09 3.47 4.31
CA HIS A 157 15.75 3.22 4.81
C HIS A 157 14.76 3.99 3.94
N ALA A 158 13.64 3.36 3.61
CA ALA A 158 12.61 3.95 2.76
C ALA A 158 11.24 3.83 3.40
N CYS A 159 10.44 4.89 3.31
CA CYS A 159 9.04 4.90 3.73
C CYS A 159 8.19 5.51 2.61
N GLN A 160 7.02 4.90 2.36
CA GLN A 160 6.01 5.44 1.47
C GLN A 160 4.67 5.53 2.21
N LYS A 161 4.10 6.73 2.24
CA LYS A 161 2.75 6.99 2.72
C LYS A 161 1.88 7.46 1.57
N ASN A 162 0.74 6.82 1.38
CA ASN A 162 -0.17 7.14 0.28
C ASN A 162 -1.45 7.80 0.82
N ASP A 163 -1.98 8.77 0.08
CA ASP A 163 -3.26 9.42 0.33
C ASP A 163 -4.09 9.40 -0.96
N TYR A 164 -5.23 8.72 -0.91
CA TYR A 164 -6.20 8.61 -1.99
C TYR A 164 -7.60 8.36 -1.40
N PRO A 165 -8.68 8.78 -2.07
CA PRO A 165 -10.03 8.57 -1.58
C PRO A 165 -10.46 7.10 -1.70
N ILE A 166 -11.53 6.73 -0.98
CA ILE A 166 -12.15 5.40 -1.07
C ILE A 166 -12.80 5.11 -2.44
N THR A 167 -12.93 6.12 -3.30
CA THR A 167 -13.57 6.00 -4.61
C THR A 167 -12.68 5.28 -5.61
N VAL A 168 -13.24 4.32 -6.33
CA VAL A 168 -12.51 3.53 -7.33
C VAL A 168 -12.19 4.39 -8.57
N LEU A 169 -10.91 4.43 -8.93
CA LEU A 169 -10.37 5.09 -10.15
C LEU A 169 -10.76 6.57 -10.31
N ARG A 170 -11.02 7.30 -9.23
CA ARG A 170 -11.36 8.72 -9.26
C ARG A 170 -10.75 9.48 -8.10
N GLY A 171 -10.42 10.74 -8.33
CA GLY A 171 -9.87 11.66 -7.34
C GLY A 171 -8.34 11.63 -7.24
N HIS A 172 -7.83 12.34 -6.25
CA HIS A 172 -6.40 12.53 -6.05
C HIS A 172 -5.68 11.21 -5.77
N SER A 173 -4.41 11.16 -6.14
CA SER A 173 -3.49 10.11 -5.73
C SER A 173 -2.18 10.80 -5.36
N VAL A 174 -1.84 10.75 -4.07
CA VAL A 174 -0.64 11.37 -3.51
C VAL A 174 0.23 10.29 -2.89
N SER A 175 1.53 10.30 -3.23
CA SER A 175 2.55 9.49 -2.57
C SER A 175 3.56 10.42 -1.91
N GLU A 176 3.78 10.24 -0.61
CA GLU A 176 4.77 10.92 0.20
C GLU A 176 5.86 9.92 0.58
N LEU A 177 7.11 10.25 0.28
CA LEU A 177 8.23 9.33 0.35
C LEU A 177 9.37 9.92 1.15
N ILE A 178 9.98 9.06 1.96
CA ILE A 178 11.18 9.40 2.74
C ILE A 178 12.26 8.39 2.39
N LEU A 179 13.45 8.89 2.08
CA LEU A 179 14.68 8.11 2.01
C LEU A 179 15.67 8.64 3.05
N SER A 180 16.27 7.77 3.86
CA SER A 180 17.14 8.19 4.95
C SER A 180 18.23 7.16 5.22
N LYS A 181 19.43 7.61 5.63
CA LYS A 181 20.46 6.68 6.11
C LYS A 181 20.18 6.19 7.53
N GLU A 182 19.47 6.97 8.31
CA GLU A 182 19.00 6.63 9.66
C GLU A 182 17.59 6.05 9.64
N ASP A 183 17.23 5.34 10.72
CA ASP A 183 15.89 4.79 10.92
C ASP A 183 14.80 5.86 10.84
N ILE A 184 13.74 5.59 10.06
CA ILE A 184 12.62 6.50 9.89
C ILE A 184 11.61 6.28 11.02
N GLY A 185 11.76 7.04 12.11
CA GLY A 185 10.83 7.01 13.26
C GLY A 185 9.48 7.72 13.02
N TYR A 186 9.43 8.68 12.10
CA TYR A 186 8.23 9.44 11.75
C TYR A 186 8.04 9.53 10.23
N PRO A 187 6.90 9.05 9.69
CA PRO A 187 6.64 8.97 8.25
C PRO A 187 5.97 10.24 7.66
N GLY A 188 5.86 11.33 8.44
CA GLY A 188 5.33 12.60 7.94
C GLY A 188 6.37 13.35 7.10
N ILE A 189 5.87 14.15 6.14
CA ILE A 189 6.69 15.07 5.35
C ILE A 189 6.62 16.45 6.00
N GLU A 190 7.77 17.09 6.14
CA GLU A 190 7.91 18.43 6.72
C GLU A 190 8.60 19.38 5.74
N ASN A 191 9.71 18.94 5.14
CA ASN A 191 10.60 19.74 4.30
C ASN A 191 10.94 18.96 3.01
N PRO A 192 10.01 18.86 2.05
CA PRO A 192 10.23 18.08 0.83
C PRO A 192 11.39 18.66 0.00
N SER A 193 12.39 17.83 -0.31
CA SER A 193 13.50 18.21 -1.19
C SER A 193 13.09 18.19 -2.67
N VAL A 194 12.04 17.44 -3.01
CA VAL A 194 11.42 17.38 -4.35
C VAL A 194 9.90 17.29 -4.25
N VAL A 195 9.18 18.03 -5.10
CA VAL A 195 7.74 17.83 -5.34
C VAL A 195 7.48 17.66 -6.83
N ILE A 196 6.77 16.59 -7.18
CA ILE A 196 6.37 16.24 -8.54
C ILE A 196 4.86 16.46 -8.69
N ALA A 197 4.44 17.40 -9.53
CA ALA A 197 3.05 17.81 -9.74
C ALA A 197 2.51 17.42 -11.12
N LEU A 198 1.65 16.40 -11.16
CA LEU A 198 1.14 15.78 -12.40
C LEU A 198 -0.36 15.96 -12.61
N ALA A 199 -1.10 16.34 -11.56
CA ALA A 199 -2.52 16.63 -11.67
C ALA A 199 -2.99 17.68 -10.64
N HIS A 200 -3.96 18.49 -11.06
CA HIS A 200 -4.61 19.50 -10.21
C HIS A 200 -5.22 18.90 -8.95
N GLU A 201 -5.79 17.68 -9.01
CA GLU A 201 -6.39 17.03 -7.84
C GLU A 201 -5.35 16.76 -6.74
N GLY A 202 -4.18 16.23 -7.11
CA GLY A 202 -3.06 16.02 -6.17
C GLY A 202 -2.52 17.33 -5.61
N VAL A 203 -2.32 18.34 -6.46
CA VAL A 203 -1.87 19.67 -6.04
C VAL A 203 -2.86 20.30 -5.05
N ASN A 204 -4.15 20.27 -5.36
CA ASN A 204 -5.19 20.79 -4.49
C ASN A 204 -5.24 20.04 -3.15
N ARG A 205 -5.01 18.73 -3.15
CA ARG A 205 -4.95 17.92 -1.92
C ARG A 205 -3.80 18.31 -0.99
N ARG A 206 -2.71 18.86 -1.52
CA ARG A 206 -1.53 19.34 -0.76
C ARG A 206 -1.29 20.84 -0.91
N ARG A 207 -2.33 21.63 -1.19
CA ARG A 207 -2.22 23.07 -1.46
C ARG A 207 -1.51 23.84 -0.34
N SER A 208 -1.80 23.51 0.93
CA SER A 208 -1.21 24.18 2.10
C SER A 208 0.30 23.96 2.25
N MET A 209 0.83 22.88 1.67
CA MET A 209 2.26 22.55 1.72
C MET A 209 3.09 23.59 0.95
N PHE A 210 2.57 24.10 -0.17
CA PHE A 210 3.28 25.04 -1.06
C PHE A 210 3.69 26.34 -0.37
N GLY A 211 2.91 26.81 0.61
CA GLY A 211 3.23 28.04 1.36
C GLY A 211 4.41 27.93 2.33
N HIS A 212 4.92 26.71 2.57
CA HIS A 212 6.01 26.45 3.52
C HIS A 212 7.11 25.58 2.91
N LEU A 213 7.21 25.53 1.58
CA LEU A 213 8.27 24.75 0.93
C LEU A 213 9.65 25.35 1.26
N PRO A 214 10.65 24.52 1.59
CA PRO A 214 12.04 24.95 1.60
C PRO A 214 12.42 25.62 0.28
N LYS A 215 13.28 26.65 0.29
CA LYS A 215 13.66 27.38 -0.94
C LYS A 215 14.37 26.47 -1.93
N GLU A 216 15.11 25.50 -1.42
CA GLU A 216 15.90 24.54 -2.17
C GLU A 216 15.05 23.40 -2.74
N THR A 217 13.73 23.35 -2.49
CA THR A 217 12.85 22.32 -3.06
C THR A 217 12.85 22.40 -4.58
N LEU A 218 13.12 21.25 -5.22
CA LEU A 218 12.99 21.10 -6.66
C LEU A 218 11.53 20.82 -7.01
N LEU A 219 10.92 21.64 -7.86
CA LEU A 219 9.57 21.40 -8.36
C LEU A 219 9.63 20.86 -9.79
N ILE A 220 9.00 19.71 -10.03
CA ILE A 220 8.77 19.17 -11.38
C ILE A 220 7.28 19.20 -11.64
N LYS A 221 6.82 19.89 -12.69
CA LYS A 221 5.40 19.93 -13.05
C LYS A 221 5.13 19.52 -14.49
N ALA A 222 4.00 18.83 -14.69
CA ALA A 222 3.45 18.65 -16.02
C ALA A 222 2.88 19.99 -16.54
N LYS A 223 3.09 20.26 -17.82
CA LYS A 223 2.53 21.45 -18.48
C LYS A 223 1.00 21.48 -18.37
N GLY A 224 0.47 22.65 -18.02
CA GLY A 224 -0.96 22.87 -17.78
C GLY A 224 -1.44 22.52 -16.37
N ILE A 225 -0.51 22.21 -15.45
CA ILE A 225 -0.78 22.15 -14.02
C ILE A 225 -0.43 23.50 -13.38
N ASP A 226 -1.40 24.04 -12.65
CA ASP A 226 -1.26 25.29 -11.91
C ASP A 226 -0.77 24.96 -10.50
N LEU A 227 0.33 25.61 -10.11
CA LEU A 227 0.85 25.50 -8.75
C LEU A 227 0.38 26.72 -7.94
N PRO A 228 0.15 26.56 -6.63
CA PRO A 228 0.05 27.70 -5.72
C PRO A 228 1.34 28.53 -5.76
N ASP A 229 1.26 29.81 -5.38
CA ASP A 229 2.41 30.71 -5.36
C ASP A 229 3.54 30.14 -4.48
N CYS A 230 4.73 30.00 -5.07
CA CYS A 230 5.95 29.54 -4.42
C CYS A 230 7.18 30.14 -5.11
N ASP A 231 8.23 30.45 -4.35
CA ASP A 231 9.48 31.07 -4.84
C ASP A 231 10.54 30.01 -5.25
N ASN A 232 10.10 28.81 -5.63
CA ASN A 232 10.97 27.67 -5.93
C ASN A 232 11.28 27.55 -7.42
N ASP A 233 12.42 26.92 -7.74
CA ASP A 233 12.75 26.56 -9.11
C ASP A 233 11.81 25.47 -9.64
N VAL A 234 11.14 25.76 -10.76
CA VAL A 234 10.16 24.88 -11.40
C VAL A 234 10.66 24.39 -12.74
N ILE A 235 10.81 23.07 -12.87
CA ILE A 235 10.96 22.38 -14.15
C ILE A 235 9.56 22.06 -14.68
N GLU A 236 9.11 22.78 -15.71
CA GLU A 236 7.89 22.45 -16.45
C GLU A 236 8.23 21.55 -17.65
N ILE A 237 7.48 20.46 -17.84
CA ILE A 237 7.64 19.58 -18.99
C ILE A 237 6.32 19.29 -19.73
N ASP A 238 6.38 19.38 -21.06
CA ASP A 238 5.29 19.00 -21.95
C ASP A 238 5.34 17.52 -22.30
N PHE A 239 4.91 16.67 -21.36
CA PHE A 239 4.84 15.23 -21.58
C PHE A 239 4.03 14.83 -22.83
N LYS A 240 3.02 15.62 -23.22
CA LYS A 240 2.19 15.36 -24.39
C LYS A 240 2.98 15.57 -25.69
N ALA A 241 3.81 16.60 -25.77
CA ALA A 241 4.70 16.83 -26.91
C ALA A 241 5.64 15.65 -27.17
N HIS A 242 6.07 14.97 -26.09
CA HIS A 242 6.92 13.78 -26.16
C HIS A 242 6.15 12.45 -26.24
N ARG A 243 4.83 12.48 -26.47
CA ARG A 243 3.96 11.29 -26.59
C ARG A 243 3.99 10.37 -25.35
N ILE A 244 4.31 10.91 -24.17
CA ILE A 244 4.28 10.16 -22.92
C ILE A 244 2.83 10.02 -22.47
N LYS A 245 2.41 8.79 -22.18
CA LYS A 245 1.02 8.48 -21.79
C LYS A 245 0.76 8.92 -20.35
N PRO A 246 -0.52 9.21 -19.98
CA PRO A 246 -0.88 9.61 -18.62
C PRO A 246 -0.39 8.66 -17.51
N GLN A 247 -0.39 7.35 -17.78
CA GLN A 247 0.05 6.30 -16.85
C GLN A 247 1.58 6.26 -16.66
N ASP A 248 2.34 6.92 -17.53
CA ASP A 248 3.80 6.89 -17.57
C ASP A 248 4.42 8.23 -17.09
N LEU A 249 3.59 9.26 -16.86
CA LEU A 249 4.03 10.59 -16.41
C LEU A 249 4.83 10.54 -15.11
N ALA A 250 4.39 9.72 -14.16
CA ALA A 250 5.04 9.60 -12.86
C ALA A 250 6.44 8.98 -12.99
N LEU A 251 6.58 7.92 -13.77
CA LEU A 251 7.89 7.31 -14.04
C LEU A 251 8.80 8.25 -14.84
N ALA A 252 8.26 8.94 -15.85
CA ALA A 252 9.03 9.93 -16.60
C ALA A 252 9.53 11.07 -15.70
N SER A 253 8.73 11.48 -14.71
CA SER A 253 9.13 12.50 -13.73
C SER A 253 10.21 12.00 -12.76
N LEU A 254 10.17 10.73 -12.37
CA LEU A 254 11.28 10.11 -11.62
C LEU A 254 12.57 10.08 -12.44
N ALA A 255 12.47 9.80 -13.74
CA ALA A 255 13.62 9.85 -14.64
C ALA A 255 14.21 11.28 -14.72
N LEU A 256 13.38 12.31 -14.89
CA LEU A 256 13.83 13.71 -14.83
C LEU A 256 14.51 14.05 -13.50
N MET A 257 13.92 13.64 -12.39
CA MET A 257 14.50 13.84 -11.06
C MET A 257 15.86 13.12 -10.93
N ALA A 258 15.98 11.92 -11.49
CA ALA A 258 17.23 11.15 -11.47
C ALA A 258 18.35 11.83 -12.28
N LEU A 259 18.01 12.53 -13.37
CA LEU A 259 18.98 13.32 -14.15
C LEU A 259 19.52 14.53 -13.38
N GLN A 260 18.74 15.05 -12.42
CA GLN A 260 19.20 16.13 -11.53
C GLN A 260 20.16 15.63 -10.44
N ASN A 261 20.37 14.30 -10.32
CA ASN A 261 21.29 13.69 -9.36
C ASN A 261 21.10 14.16 -7.90
N LYS A 262 19.87 14.52 -7.53
CA LYS A 262 19.56 15.08 -6.20
C LYS A 262 19.18 14.00 -5.20
N VAL A 263 18.14 13.21 -5.52
CA VAL A 263 17.60 12.15 -4.65
C VAL A 263 17.99 10.75 -5.14
N LEU A 264 18.00 10.56 -6.46
CA LEU A 264 18.32 9.29 -7.11
C LEU A 264 19.30 9.51 -8.26
N SER A 265 20.04 8.46 -8.63
CA SER A 265 20.72 8.36 -9.92
C SER A 265 19.88 7.57 -10.93
N VAL A 266 20.23 7.66 -12.22
CA VAL A 266 19.56 6.89 -13.28
C VAL A 266 19.78 5.39 -13.10
N GLU A 267 20.94 4.97 -12.65
CA GLU A 267 21.30 3.57 -12.39
C GLU A 267 20.48 2.98 -11.24
N MET A 268 20.28 3.75 -10.16
CA MET A 268 19.40 3.36 -9.05
C MET A 268 17.96 3.16 -9.54
N LEU A 269 17.46 4.09 -10.39
CA LEU A 269 16.13 3.98 -10.98
C LEU A 269 16.00 2.75 -11.89
N LYS A 270 16.98 2.49 -12.76
CA LYS A 270 17.01 1.31 -13.65
C LYS A 270 17.03 0.00 -12.84
N ALA A 271 17.80 -0.06 -11.74
CA ALA A 271 17.83 -1.22 -10.87
C ALA A 271 16.48 -1.46 -10.17
N ALA A 272 15.84 -0.40 -9.67
CA ALA A 272 14.51 -0.49 -9.05
C ALA A 272 13.44 -0.98 -10.02
N LEU A 273 13.49 -0.54 -11.28
CA LEU A 273 12.60 -1.05 -12.33
C LEU A 273 12.80 -2.56 -12.54
N GLY A 274 14.04 -3.03 -12.53
CA GLY A 274 14.37 -4.45 -12.66
C GLY A 274 13.86 -5.32 -11.51
N ILE A 275 13.77 -4.76 -10.29
CA ILE A 275 13.15 -5.43 -9.15
C ILE A 275 11.62 -5.43 -9.31
N ARG A 276 11.05 -4.29 -9.70
CA ARG A 276 9.60 -4.08 -9.69
C ARG A 276 8.85 -4.77 -10.82
N PHE A 277 9.45 -4.86 -12.00
CA PHE A 277 8.78 -5.25 -13.23
C PHE A 277 9.37 -6.52 -13.85
N LYS A 278 8.48 -7.33 -14.43
CA LYS A 278 8.83 -8.48 -15.27
C LYS A 278 9.28 -8.00 -16.67
N ALA A 279 10.01 -8.84 -17.39
CA ALA A 279 10.70 -8.51 -18.65
C ALA A 279 9.89 -7.61 -19.62
N SER A 280 8.63 -7.97 -19.93
CA SER A 280 7.83 -7.20 -20.90
C SER A 280 7.50 -5.78 -20.48
N VAL A 281 7.28 -5.53 -19.18
CA VAL A 281 7.00 -4.19 -18.64
C VAL A 281 8.31 -3.44 -18.36
N LEU A 282 9.35 -4.17 -17.98
CA LEU A 282 10.68 -3.64 -17.73
C LEU A 282 11.27 -2.97 -18.97
N GLU A 283 11.26 -3.64 -20.12
CA GLU A 283 11.79 -3.10 -21.37
C GLU A 283 11.16 -1.75 -21.74
N GLY A 284 9.82 -1.66 -21.69
CA GLY A 284 9.11 -0.41 -21.96
C GLY A 284 9.41 0.69 -20.94
N SER A 285 9.61 0.32 -19.67
CA SER A 285 9.95 1.27 -18.60
C SER A 285 11.37 1.80 -18.74
N LEU A 286 12.34 0.96 -19.09
CA LEU A 286 13.73 1.36 -19.35
C LEU A 286 13.83 2.26 -20.59
N ALA A 287 13.12 1.93 -21.66
CA ALA A 287 13.06 2.75 -22.86
C ALA A 287 12.48 4.15 -22.58
N LEU A 288 11.49 4.25 -21.68
CA LEU A 288 10.96 5.54 -21.23
C LEU A 288 12.02 6.37 -20.50
N VAL A 289 12.79 5.76 -19.60
CA VAL A 289 13.88 6.44 -18.87
C VAL A 289 14.93 6.98 -19.84
N GLU A 290 15.34 6.19 -20.83
CA GLU A 290 16.33 6.58 -21.85
C GLU A 290 15.81 7.68 -22.78
N MET A 291 14.52 7.63 -23.15
CA MET A 291 13.90 8.70 -23.92
C MET A 291 13.89 10.02 -23.14
N VAL A 292 13.61 10.00 -21.83
CA VAL A 292 13.63 11.21 -21.00
C VAL A 292 15.03 11.81 -20.88
N ASP A 293 16.07 10.98 -20.78
CA ASP A 293 17.47 11.43 -20.80
C ASP A 293 17.80 12.23 -22.08
N SER A 294 17.36 11.72 -23.24
CA SER A 294 17.55 12.42 -24.51
C SER A 294 16.82 13.76 -24.61
N ILE A 295 15.69 13.93 -23.90
CA ILE A 295 14.89 15.16 -23.90
C ILE A 295 15.57 16.25 -23.07
N ASN A 296 16.20 15.88 -21.95
CA ASN A 296 16.87 16.83 -21.05
C ASN A 296 18.17 17.40 -21.64
N MET A 297 18.77 16.71 -22.61
CA MET A 297 19.99 17.16 -23.32
C MET A 297 19.71 18.08 -24.53
N ALA A 298 18.45 18.26 -24.93
CA ALA A 298 18.03 19.05 -26.10
C ALA A 298 17.49 20.43 -25.71
#